data_AF-A0A914DP35-F1
#
_entry.id   AF-A0A914DP35-F1
#
_cell.length_a   1.000
_cell.length_b   1.000
_cell.length_c   1.000
_cell.angle_alpha   90.00
_cell.angle_beta   90.00
_cell.angle_gamma   90.00
#
_symmetry.space_group_name_H-M   'P 1'
#
loop_
_entity.id
_entity.type
_entity.pdbx_description
1 polymer ?
#
loop_
_entity_poly.entity_id
_entity_poly.type
_entity_poly.pdbx_seq_one_letter_code
_entity_poly.pdbx_strand_id
1 'polypeptide(L)'
;MINAIKDNVTDGIGMARPSAAEPDLPNKILMKKIQKAVLNPFENDRHLSLMAAQSQLWQGGEISYEETKNDLCFGIMNLSDPIVAETYTNDLLKFETDLVELAATGSPIIDVFEYKIKAGA
;
A
#
# COMPACT_ATOMS: atom_id res chain seq x y z
N MET A 1 3.29 23.73 -1.83
CA MET A 1 2.32 23.00 -0.97
C MET A 1 2.27 23.58 0.43
N ILE A 2 3.37 23.60 1.20
CA ILE A 2 3.40 24.20 2.56
C ILE A 2 2.96 25.68 2.55
N ASN A 3 3.47 26.47 1.60
CA ASN A 3 3.05 27.87 1.48
C ASN A 3 1.55 28.01 1.19
N ALA A 4 0.97 27.12 0.38
CA ALA A 4 -0.47 27.16 0.09
C ALA A 4 -1.34 26.96 1.35
N ILE A 5 -0.88 26.17 2.34
CA ILE A 5 -1.54 26.11 3.65
C ILE A 5 -1.32 27.42 4.42
N LYS A 6 -0.06 27.90 4.52
CA LYS A 6 0.27 29.12 5.27
C LYS A 6 -0.45 30.37 4.74
N ASP A 7 -0.69 30.41 3.45
CA ASP A 7 -1.33 31.51 2.73
C ASP A 7 -2.86 31.32 2.67
N ASN A 8 -3.44 30.34 3.39
CA ASN A 8 -4.86 29.99 3.41
C ASN A 8 -5.48 29.75 2.01
N VAL A 9 -4.69 29.21 1.08
CA VAL A 9 -5.17 28.82 -0.26
C VAL A 9 -5.85 27.44 -0.24
N THR A 10 -5.48 26.57 0.71
CA THR A 10 -6.05 25.24 0.91
C THR A 10 -6.00 24.85 2.39
N ASP A 11 -6.97 24.06 2.85
CA ASP A 11 -7.03 23.55 4.22
C ASP A 11 -6.13 22.33 4.45
N GLY A 12 -5.62 21.72 3.39
CA GLY A 12 -4.87 20.48 3.50
C GLY A 12 -4.04 20.11 2.27
N ILE A 13 -3.30 19.01 2.43
CA ILE A 13 -2.45 18.40 1.42
C ILE A 13 -2.85 16.94 1.27
N GLY A 14 -3.33 16.57 0.09
CA GLY A 14 -3.50 15.17 -0.28
C GLY A 14 -2.14 14.54 -0.61
N MET A 15 -1.88 13.34 -0.09
CA MET A 15 -0.69 12.55 -0.39
C MET A 15 -1.14 11.20 -0.95
N ALA A 16 -0.83 10.95 -2.22
CA ALA A 16 -1.19 9.70 -2.91
C ALA A 16 -0.01 8.73 -2.90
N ARG A 17 0.77 8.67 -3.99
CA ARG A 17 1.89 7.74 -4.19
C ARG A 17 2.89 7.63 -3.02
N PRO A 18 3.27 8.73 -2.33
CA PRO A 18 4.12 8.62 -1.15
C PRO A 18 3.46 7.85 0.00
N SER A 19 2.15 8.02 0.22
CA SER A 19 1.39 7.29 1.23
C SER A 19 1.07 5.85 0.81
N ALA A 20 1.01 5.56 -0.49
CA ALA A 20 0.96 4.17 -0.96
C ALA A 20 2.29 3.43 -0.68
N ALA A 21 3.43 4.11 -0.80
CA ALA A 21 4.71 3.53 -0.43
C ALA A 21 4.82 3.31 1.08
N GLU A 22 4.41 4.31 1.86
CA GLU A 22 4.56 4.33 3.32
C GLU A 22 3.25 4.84 3.95
N PRO A 23 2.31 3.96 4.35
CA PRO A 23 0.98 4.35 4.83
C PRO A 23 1.00 5.36 5.98
N ASP A 24 1.93 5.20 6.92
CA ASP A 24 2.09 6.05 8.10
C ASP A 24 2.96 7.30 7.86
N LEU A 25 3.31 7.59 6.60
CA LEU A 25 4.08 8.77 6.21
C LEU A 25 3.56 10.08 6.81
N PRO A 26 2.24 10.40 6.78
CA PRO A 26 1.74 11.63 7.40
C PRO A 26 2.10 11.71 8.89
N ASN A 27 1.95 10.62 9.62
CA ASN A 27 2.24 10.57 11.04
C ASN A 27 3.75 10.73 11.29
N LYS A 28 4.60 10.05 10.52
CA LYS A 28 6.07 10.18 10.62
C LYS A 28 6.55 11.61 10.36
N ILE A 29 5.95 12.32 9.41
CA ILE A 29 6.23 13.75 9.15
C ILE A 29 5.80 14.61 10.35
N LEU A 30 4.58 14.43 10.86
CA LEU A 30 4.05 15.19 12.01
C LEU A 30 4.88 14.99 13.27
N MET A 31 5.35 13.76 13.51
CA MET A 31 6.23 13.41 14.63
C MET A 31 7.69 13.85 14.43
N LYS A 32 8.02 14.49 13.29
CA LYS A 32 9.39 14.89 12.92
C LYS A 32 10.38 13.71 12.89
N LYS A 33 9.90 12.49 12.64
CA LYS A 33 10.74 11.28 12.55
C LYS A 33 11.51 11.20 11.23
N ILE A 34 10.96 11.81 10.17
CA ILE A 34 11.55 11.83 8.83
C ILE A 34 11.45 13.24 8.23
N GLN A 35 12.30 13.53 7.24
CA GLN A 35 12.28 14.79 6.48
C GLN A 35 11.73 14.64 5.05
N LYS A 36 11.67 13.41 4.53
CA LYS A 36 11.21 13.09 3.18
C LYS A 36 10.63 11.68 3.14
N ALA A 37 9.73 11.44 2.18
CA ALA A 37 9.25 10.10 1.86
C ALA A 37 10.37 9.25 1.24
N VAL A 38 10.28 7.94 1.44
CA VAL A 38 11.08 6.96 0.69
C VAL A 38 10.61 6.93 -0.76
N LEU A 39 11.52 6.60 -1.69
CA LEU A 39 11.15 6.36 -3.08
C LEU A 39 10.25 5.13 -3.16
N ASN A 40 9.08 5.26 -3.78
CA ASN A 40 8.19 4.12 -3.97
C ASN A 40 8.89 3.07 -4.86
N PRO A 41 9.04 1.81 -4.42
CA PRO A 41 9.69 0.78 -5.24
C PRO A 41 8.95 0.52 -6.56
N PHE A 42 7.65 0.84 -6.62
CA PHE A 42 6.79 0.61 -7.78
C PHE A 42 6.52 1.88 -8.60
N GLU A 43 7.22 3.01 -8.36
CA GLU A 43 6.96 4.31 -9.02
C GLU A 43 6.90 4.23 -10.56
N ASN A 44 7.72 3.35 -11.16
CA ASN A 44 7.80 3.17 -12.62
C ASN A 44 6.96 1.98 -13.13
N ASP A 45 6.34 1.21 -12.23
CA ASP A 45 5.49 0.09 -12.57
C ASP A 45 4.03 0.42 -12.22
N ARG A 46 3.29 0.80 -13.26
CA ARG A 46 1.87 1.19 -13.12
C ARG A 46 1.00 0.04 -12.64
N HIS A 47 1.33 -1.19 -13.02
CA HIS A 47 0.54 -2.36 -12.69
C HIS A 47 0.75 -2.75 -11.23
N LEU A 48 2.01 -2.89 -10.80
CA LEU A 48 2.34 -3.14 -9.40
C LEU A 48 1.81 -2.04 -8.48
N SER A 49 1.92 -0.77 -8.89
CA SER A 49 1.37 0.36 -8.13
C SER A 49 -0.15 0.27 -7.97
N LEU A 50 -0.88 -0.13 -9.02
CA LEU A 50 -2.34 -0.28 -8.97
C LEU A 50 -2.75 -1.43 -8.05
N MET A 51 -2.15 -2.60 -8.25
CA MET A 51 -2.42 -3.79 -7.45
C MET A 51 -2.13 -3.52 -5.97
N ALA A 52 -1.02 -2.86 -5.69
CA ALA A 52 -0.64 -2.53 -4.32
C ALA A 52 -1.64 -1.57 -3.65
N ALA A 53 -2.10 -0.54 -4.37
CA ALA A 53 -3.11 0.37 -3.85
C ALA A 53 -4.45 -0.34 -3.57
N GLN A 54 -4.85 -1.28 -4.43
CA GLN A 54 -6.05 -2.09 -4.20
C GLN A 54 -5.91 -2.99 -2.97
N SER A 55 -4.78 -3.68 -2.82
CA SER A 55 -4.51 -4.50 -1.64
C SER A 55 -4.53 -3.67 -0.35
N GLN A 56 -3.97 -2.46 -0.36
CA GLN A 56 -4.01 -1.56 0.81
C GLN A 56 -5.42 -1.08 1.16
N LEU A 57 -6.26 -0.80 0.14
CA LEU A 57 -7.67 -0.45 0.37
C LEU A 57 -8.45 -1.62 0.99
N TRP A 58 -8.18 -2.85 0.53
CA TRP A 58 -8.78 -4.05 1.11
C TRP A 58 -8.36 -4.21 2.58
N GLN A 59 -7.05 -4.16 2.86
CA GLN A 59 -6.50 -4.28 4.21
C GLN A 59 -7.05 -3.22 5.17
N GLY A 60 -7.15 -1.97 4.73
CA GLY A 60 -7.73 -0.89 5.54
C GLY A 60 -9.22 -1.06 5.84
N GLY A 61 -9.93 -1.93 5.10
CA GLY A 61 -11.33 -2.27 5.32
C GLY A 61 -11.56 -3.55 6.14
N GLU A 62 -10.52 -4.36 6.39
CA GLU A 62 -10.67 -5.65 7.09
C GLU A 62 -10.84 -5.50 8.62
N ILE A 63 -10.28 -4.45 9.22
CA ILE A 63 -10.19 -4.29 10.67
C ILE A 63 -11.04 -3.09 11.11
N SER A 64 -11.84 -3.26 12.16
CA SER A 64 -12.64 -2.15 12.71
C SER A 64 -11.75 -1.09 13.36
N TYR A 65 -12.21 0.16 13.38
CA TYR A 65 -11.46 1.26 14.01
C TYR A 65 -11.11 0.95 15.48
N GLU A 66 -12.00 0.31 16.24
CA GLU A 66 -11.77 -0.07 17.64
C GLU A 66 -10.60 -1.05 17.80
N GLU A 67 -10.48 -2.01 16.88
CA GLU A 67 -9.42 -3.03 16.91
C GLU A 67 -8.04 -2.47 16.54
N THR A 68 -7.98 -1.36 15.79
CA THR A 68 -6.72 -0.72 15.40
C THR A 68 -5.98 -0.04 16.55
N LYS A 69 -6.58 0.12 17.74
CA LYS A 69 -5.99 0.83 18.89
C LYS A 69 -5.47 2.25 18.55
N ASN A 70 -6.18 2.95 17.67
CA ASN A 70 -5.85 4.28 17.11
C ASN A 70 -4.70 4.30 16.09
N ASP A 71 -4.23 3.15 15.62
CA ASP A 71 -3.30 3.07 14.49
C ASP A 71 -4.06 2.79 13.19
N LEU A 72 -4.43 3.86 12.47
CA LEU A 72 -5.15 3.74 11.19
C LEU A 72 -4.39 2.97 10.10
N CYS A 73 -3.08 2.78 10.27
CA CYS A 73 -2.24 2.03 9.34
C CYS A 73 -2.05 0.58 9.80
N PHE A 74 -2.68 0.17 10.91
CA PHE A 74 -2.56 -1.17 11.46
C PHE A 74 -3.00 -2.22 10.45
N GLY A 75 -2.12 -3.18 10.16
CA GLY A 75 -2.39 -4.26 9.21
C GLY A 75 -2.31 -3.87 7.72
N ILE A 76 -2.04 -2.60 7.41
CA ILE A 76 -1.81 -2.14 6.04
C ILE A 76 -0.33 -2.32 5.69
N MET A 77 -0.05 -2.94 4.54
CA MET A 77 1.32 -3.22 4.13
C MET A 77 2.14 -1.96 3.88
N ASN A 78 3.39 -1.97 4.31
CA ASN A 78 4.34 -0.88 4.11
C ASN A 78 5.38 -1.25 3.04
N LEU A 79 5.24 -0.69 1.84
CA LEU A 79 6.12 -0.98 0.71
C LEU A 79 7.47 -0.26 0.79
N SER A 80 7.63 0.68 1.73
CA SER A 80 8.94 1.25 2.03
C SER A 80 9.87 0.23 2.67
N ASP A 81 9.32 -0.86 3.23
CA ASP A 81 10.09 -1.99 3.70
C ASP A 81 10.44 -2.90 2.51
N PRO A 82 11.73 -3.09 2.19
CA PRO A 82 12.14 -3.91 1.04
C PRO A 82 11.70 -5.37 1.17
N ILE A 83 11.60 -5.92 2.39
CA ILE A 83 11.17 -7.31 2.60
C ILE A 83 9.69 -7.45 2.26
N VAL A 84 8.87 -6.51 2.71
CA VAL A 84 7.43 -6.47 2.40
C VAL A 84 7.22 -6.28 0.90
N ALA A 85 7.94 -5.34 0.27
CA ALA A 85 7.81 -5.07 -1.16
C ALA A 85 8.20 -6.28 -2.03
N GLU A 86 9.30 -6.96 -1.69
CA GLU A 86 9.74 -8.18 -2.37
C GLU A 86 8.72 -9.32 -2.18
N THR A 87 8.27 -9.55 -0.95
CA THR A 87 7.28 -10.58 -0.62
C THR A 87 5.97 -10.35 -1.38
N TYR A 88 5.49 -9.10 -1.41
CA TYR A 88 4.29 -8.70 -2.14
C TYR A 88 4.42 -9.00 -3.64
N THR A 89 5.55 -8.58 -4.23
CA THR A 89 5.82 -8.77 -5.67
C THR A 89 5.82 -10.26 -6.03
N ASN A 90 6.44 -11.09 -5.20
CA ASN A 90 6.50 -12.54 -5.42
C ASN A 90 5.13 -13.21 -5.27
N ASP A 91 4.33 -12.82 -4.28
CA ASP A 91 2.98 -13.37 -4.08
C ASP A 91 2.03 -12.97 -5.21
N LEU A 92 2.13 -11.71 -5.69
CA LEU A 92 1.35 -11.23 -6.81
C LEU A 92 1.73 -11.95 -8.11
N LEU A 93 3.03 -12.11 -8.39
CA LEU A 93 3.50 -12.85 -9.56
C LEU A 93 3.00 -14.29 -9.56
N LYS A 94 3.01 -14.95 -8.39
CA LYS A 94 2.47 -16.29 -8.24
C LYS A 94 0.97 -16.31 -8.53
N PHE A 95 0.21 -15.41 -7.92
CA PHE A 95 -1.23 -15.29 -8.14
C PHE A 95 -1.55 -15.13 -9.63
N GLU A 96 -0.88 -14.22 -10.32
CA GLU A 96 -1.10 -13.98 -11.75
C GLU A 96 -0.72 -15.18 -12.62
N THR A 97 0.36 -15.89 -12.27
CA THR A 97 0.75 -17.14 -12.95
C THR A 97 -0.35 -18.20 -12.81
N ASP A 98 -0.89 -18.37 -11.60
CA ASP A 98 -1.99 -19.31 -11.33
C ASP A 98 -3.24 -18.94 -12.17
N LEU A 99 -3.58 -17.65 -12.30
CA LEU A 99 -4.71 -17.21 -13.14
C LEU A 99 -4.49 -17.53 -14.63
N VAL A 100 -3.26 -17.37 -15.14
CA VAL A 100 -2.93 -17.68 -16.54
C VAL A 100 -3.06 -19.18 -16.80
N GLU A 101 -2.62 -20.04 -15.87
CA GLU A 101 -2.77 -21.49 -15.98
C GLU A 101 -4.24 -21.94 -15.95
N LEU A 102 -5.05 -21.36 -15.06
CA LEU A 102 -6.49 -21.61 -15.00
C LEU A 102 -7.18 -21.18 -16.30
N ALA A 103 -6.81 -20.01 -16.84
CA ALA A 103 -7.34 -19.53 -18.11
C ALA A 103 -6.99 -20.48 -19.27
N ALA A 104 -5.77 -20.99 -19.32
CA ALA A 104 -5.31 -21.91 -20.37
C ALA A 104 -6.05 -23.27 -20.35
N THR A 105 -6.50 -23.71 -19.18
CA THR A 105 -7.24 -24.97 -19.02
C THR A 105 -8.76 -24.81 -19.15
N GLY A 106 -9.26 -23.58 -19.32
CA GLY A 106 -10.69 -23.28 -19.34
C GLY A 106 -11.36 -23.42 -17.97
N SER A 107 -10.57 -23.41 -16.89
CA SER A 107 -11.06 -23.52 -15.52
C SER A 107 -11.63 -22.18 -15.03
N PRO A 108 -12.59 -22.17 -14.09
CA PRO A 108 -13.08 -20.94 -13.47
C PRO A 108 -11.94 -20.17 -12.80
N ILE A 109 -11.92 -18.85 -13.00
CA ILE A 109 -10.91 -17.94 -12.46
C ILE A 109 -11.52 -17.18 -11.26
N ILE A 110 -10.84 -17.20 -10.12
CA ILE A 110 -11.15 -16.33 -8.98
C ILE A 110 -10.10 -15.23 -8.95
N ASP A 111 -10.47 -14.07 -9.48
CA ASP A 111 -9.57 -12.92 -9.62
C ASP A 111 -9.62 -12.01 -8.37
N VAL A 112 -9.35 -12.59 -7.21
CA VAL A 112 -9.29 -11.87 -5.93
C VAL A 112 -7.95 -12.15 -5.26
N PHE A 113 -7.10 -11.12 -5.21
CA PHE A 113 -5.79 -11.19 -4.57
C PHE A 113 -5.84 -10.70 -3.12
N GLU A 114 -6.14 -11.62 -2.19
CA GLU A 114 -6.15 -11.34 -0.74
C GLU A 114 -4.73 -11.39 -0.15
N TYR A 115 -3.98 -10.30 -0.27
CA TYR A 115 -2.64 -10.22 0.30
C TYR A 115 -2.65 -9.94 1.82
N LYS A 116 -1.91 -10.77 2.57
CA LYS A 116 -1.68 -10.60 4.02
C LYS A 116 -0.19 -10.48 4.31
N ILE A 117 0.15 -9.52 5.18
CA ILE A 117 1.52 -9.33 5.66
C ILE A 117 1.97 -10.61 6.39
N LYS A 118 3.11 -11.19 5.99
CA LYS A 118 3.65 -12.41 6.61
C LYS A 118 4.45 -12.04 7.87
N ALA A 119 4.28 -12.81 8.94
CA ALA A 119 5.02 -12.58 10.18
C ALA A 119 6.53 -12.69 9.95
N GLY A 120 7.29 -11.64 10.30
CA GLY A 120 8.74 -11.57 10.10
C GLY A 120 9.18 -10.77 8.87
N ALA A 121 8.24 -10.21 8.10
CA ALA A 121 8.45 -9.08 7.20
C ALA A 121 8.12 -7.76 7.89
#